data_AF-A0A135WHY5-F1
#
_entry.id   AF-A0A135WHY5-F1
#
_cell.length_a   1.000
_cell.length_b   1.000
_cell.length_c   1.000
_cell.angle_alpha   90.00
_cell.angle_beta   90.00
_cell.angle_gamma   90.00
#
_symmetry.space_group_name_H-M   'P 1'
#
loop_
_entity.id
_entity.type
_entity.pdbx_description
1 polymer ?
#
loop_
_entity_poly.entity_id
_entity_poly.type
_entity_poly.pdbx_seq_one_letter_code
_entity_poly.pdbx_strand_id
1 'polypeptide(L)'
;MNKMMFKTMKPIPAFKGIFLLLLASFALFSCDNNDSETPEINTDQANIQVVNTMFAAFGKGDVKGMQQTASENTVWNYNGVPPIPYNGTYTGKEGVADFVSNIFSSVDVVSFKVNKIIAGDHNTVVVLGEEIQKIKSNGKLLTQSWVQVYTVENGLITRMEEYANTAVAAELFKN
;
A
#
# COMPACT_ATOMS: atom_id res chain seq x y z
N MET A 1 25.41 23.60 19.63
CA MET A 1 25.18 23.64 18.18
C MET A 1 25.97 22.50 17.53
N ASN A 2 25.35 21.32 17.38
CA ASN A 2 25.98 20.18 16.71
C ASN A 2 25.44 20.08 15.28
N LYS A 3 26.28 20.44 14.29
CA LYS A 3 26.04 20.17 12.87
C LYS A 3 26.28 18.68 12.62
N MET A 4 25.21 17.92 12.40
CA MET A 4 25.29 16.53 11.95
C MET A 4 25.57 16.53 10.43
N MET A 5 26.75 16.03 10.05
CA MET A 5 27.17 15.88 8.66
C MET A 5 26.39 14.75 7.99
N PHE A 6 25.73 15.08 6.87
CA PHE A 6 25.18 14.10 5.94
C PHE A 6 26.31 13.27 5.32
N LYS A 7 26.27 11.96 5.52
CA LYS A 7 27.15 11.00 4.83
C LYS A 7 26.60 10.75 3.44
N THR A 8 27.32 11.19 2.41
CA THR A 8 26.98 11.00 1.00
C THR A 8 27.12 9.51 0.61
N MET A 9 26.07 8.93 0.03
CA MET A 9 26.14 7.60 -0.62
C MET A 9 26.85 7.71 -1.98
N LYS A 10 27.68 6.72 -2.30
CA LYS A 10 28.39 6.61 -3.59
C LYS A 10 27.48 5.98 -4.67
N PRO A 11 27.61 6.38 -5.96
CA PRO A 11 26.85 5.80 -7.06
C PRO A 11 27.36 4.41 -7.49
N ILE A 12 26.42 3.57 -7.96
CA ILE A 12 26.64 2.22 -8.51
C ILE A 12 27.12 2.33 -9.97
N PRO A 13 28.13 1.54 -10.43
CA PRO A 13 28.64 1.64 -11.80
C PRO A 13 27.74 0.95 -12.83
N ALA A 14 27.66 1.58 -14.02
CA ALA A 14 26.92 1.10 -15.19
C ALA A 14 27.66 -0.06 -15.91
N PHE A 15 26.92 -1.10 -16.30
CA PHE A 15 27.44 -2.24 -17.06
C PHE A 15 27.35 -1.94 -18.57
N LYS A 16 28.49 -1.85 -19.25
CA LYS A 16 28.62 -1.79 -20.71
C LYS A 16 29.18 -3.11 -21.22
N GLY A 17 28.50 -3.77 -22.15
CA GLY A 17 29.02 -4.96 -22.81
C GLY A 17 28.14 -5.41 -23.98
N ILE A 18 28.54 -5.02 -25.19
CA ILE A 18 28.11 -5.57 -26.48
C ILE A 18 29.21 -6.54 -26.92
N PHE A 19 28.87 -7.77 -27.33
CA PHE A 19 29.72 -8.59 -28.19
C PHE A 19 28.90 -9.51 -29.09
N LEU A 20 29.48 -9.80 -30.26
CA LEU A 20 28.87 -10.08 -31.56
C LEU A 20 28.79 -11.59 -31.88
N LEU A 21 27.84 -11.92 -32.76
CA LEU A 21 27.51 -13.19 -33.44
C LEU A 21 28.65 -14.17 -33.80
N LEU A 22 28.32 -15.48 -33.76
CA LEU A 22 28.78 -16.50 -34.70
C LEU A 22 27.69 -17.58 -34.91
N LEU A 23 27.47 -17.97 -36.17
CA LEU A 23 26.36 -18.77 -36.73
C LEU A 23 26.74 -20.23 -37.02
N ALA A 24 25.68 -21.06 -37.17
CA ALA A 24 25.54 -22.35 -37.88
C ALA A 24 25.92 -23.65 -37.11
N SER A 25 25.17 -24.77 -37.13
CA SER A 25 23.91 -25.16 -37.79
C SER A 25 23.48 -26.58 -37.30
N PHE A 26 22.18 -26.88 -37.43
CA PHE A 26 21.56 -28.20 -37.69
C PHE A 26 21.46 -29.30 -36.59
N ALA A 27 20.26 -29.46 -36.01
CA ALA A 27 19.46 -30.69 -36.12
C ALA A 27 17.99 -30.39 -35.78
N LEU A 28 17.10 -30.88 -36.65
CA LEU A 28 15.65 -30.70 -36.66
C LEU A 28 14.97 -31.47 -35.51
N PHE A 29 14.22 -30.77 -34.67
CA PHE A 29 12.97 -31.30 -34.14
C PHE A 29 11.97 -30.14 -34.02
N SER A 30 11.19 -29.95 -35.07
CA SER A 30 10.04 -29.05 -35.05
C SER A 30 8.94 -29.67 -34.17
N CYS A 31 8.57 -28.97 -33.12
CA CYS A 31 7.16 -28.80 -32.80
C CYS A 31 6.99 -27.33 -32.47
N ASP A 32 6.43 -26.60 -33.43
CA ASP A 32 5.93 -25.24 -33.23
C ASP A 32 4.98 -25.23 -32.04
N ASN A 33 5.26 -24.35 -31.07
CA ASN A 33 4.22 -23.52 -30.46
C ASN A 33 4.84 -22.14 -30.30
N ASN A 34 4.46 -21.30 -31.25
CA ASN A 34 4.71 -19.88 -31.28
C ASN A 34 3.82 -19.22 -30.23
N ASP A 35 4.19 -19.32 -28.95
CA ASP A 35 3.65 -18.44 -27.93
C ASP A 35 4.50 -17.18 -27.95
N SER A 36 3.96 -16.14 -28.56
CA SER A 36 4.48 -14.80 -28.39
C SER A 36 4.37 -14.44 -26.91
N GLU A 37 5.46 -14.61 -26.16
CA GLU A 37 5.60 -14.02 -24.83
C GLU A 37 5.61 -12.49 -25.00
N THR A 38 4.42 -11.90 -24.97
CA THR A 38 4.29 -10.52 -24.51
C THR A 38 4.98 -10.44 -23.15
N PRO A 39 5.79 -9.42 -22.85
CA PRO A 39 6.42 -9.30 -21.54
C PRO A 39 5.31 -9.30 -20.48
N GLU A 40 5.20 -10.41 -19.74
CA GLU A 40 4.26 -10.55 -18.65
C GLU A 40 4.66 -9.50 -17.62
N ILE A 41 3.93 -8.38 -17.59
CA ILE A 41 4.10 -7.40 -16.52
C ILE A 41 3.84 -8.20 -15.25
N ASN A 42 4.84 -8.29 -14.38
CA ASN A 42 4.71 -8.90 -13.07
C ASN A 42 3.62 -8.13 -12.31
N THR A 43 2.39 -8.60 -12.44
CA THR A 43 1.17 -7.88 -12.04
C THR A 43 1.14 -7.76 -10.53
N ASP A 44 1.72 -8.73 -9.82
CA ASP A 44 1.96 -8.69 -8.38
C ASP A 44 2.84 -7.51 -7.98
N GLN A 45 3.98 -7.32 -8.65
CA GLN A 45 4.87 -6.18 -8.37
C GLN A 45 4.20 -4.84 -8.72
N ALA A 46 3.43 -4.79 -9.81
CA ALA A 46 2.68 -3.60 -10.18
C ALA A 46 1.61 -3.24 -9.14
N ASN A 47 0.84 -4.22 -8.66
CA ASN A 47 -0.19 -4.03 -7.64
C ASN A 47 0.42 -3.62 -6.29
N ILE A 48 1.52 -4.26 -5.89
CA ILE A 48 2.29 -3.87 -4.71
C ILE A 48 2.78 -2.42 -4.84
N GLN A 49 3.23 -2.00 -6.02
CA GLN A 49 3.69 -0.63 -6.25
C GLN A 49 2.58 0.41 -6.09
N VAL A 50 1.34 0.11 -6.52
CA VAL A 50 0.18 0.97 -6.30
C VAL A 50 -0.08 1.13 -4.79
N VAL A 51 -0.12 0.03 -4.05
CA VAL A 51 -0.35 0.05 -2.59
C VAL A 51 0.78 0.76 -1.84
N ASN A 52 2.04 0.56 -2.23
CA ASN A 52 3.18 1.31 -1.67
C ASN A 52 3.09 2.81 -1.95
N THR A 53 2.62 3.20 -3.14
CA THR A 53 2.40 4.61 -3.48
C THR A 53 1.33 5.23 -2.58
N MET A 54 0.26 4.48 -2.30
CA MET A 54 -0.80 4.89 -1.37
C MET A 54 -0.25 5.09 0.04
N PHE A 55 0.52 4.14 0.59
CA PHE A 55 1.13 4.29 1.92
C PHE A 55 2.14 5.45 1.99
N ALA A 56 2.91 5.68 0.92
CA ALA A 56 3.85 6.80 0.85
C ALA A 56 3.12 8.15 0.86
N ALA A 57 1.93 8.23 0.26
CA ALA A 57 1.08 9.42 0.32
C ALA A 57 0.46 9.58 1.73
N PHE A 58 -0.06 8.50 2.31
CA PHE A 58 -0.59 8.49 3.69
C PHE A 58 0.45 8.97 4.71
N GLY A 59 1.68 8.44 4.66
CA GLY A 59 2.76 8.84 5.58
C GLY A 59 3.19 10.31 5.46
N LYS A 60 2.83 10.99 4.38
CA LYS A 60 3.08 12.43 4.17
C LYS A 60 1.85 13.30 4.48
N GLY A 61 0.71 12.70 4.79
CA GLY A 61 -0.58 13.41 4.84
C GLY A 61 -1.02 13.94 3.48
N ASP A 62 -0.54 13.36 2.37
CA ASP A 62 -0.87 13.78 1.01
C ASP A 62 -2.20 13.16 0.56
N VAL A 63 -3.30 13.80 0.98
CA VAL A 63 -4.67 13.37 0.66
C VAL A 63 -4.88 13.26 -0.85
N LYS A 64 -4.38 14.23 -1.63
CA LYS A 64 -4.52 14.21 -3.08
C LYS A 64 -3.75 13.05 -3.71
N GLY A 65 -2.53 12.80 -3.22
CA GLY A 65 -1.73 11.64 -3.62
C GLY A 65 -2.46 10.32 -3.33
N MET A 66 -3.14 10.20 -2.19
CA MET A 66 -3.96 9.02 -1.88
C MET A 66 -5.14 8.87 -2.85
N GLN A 67 -5.90 9.94 -3.09
CA GLN A 67 -7.02 9.93 -4.05
C GLN A 67 -6.57 9.52 -5.46
N GLN A 68 -5.35 9.86 -5.87
CA GLN A 68 -4.79 9.48 -7.17
C GLN A 68 -4.52 7.98 -7.30
N THR A 69 -4.31 7.27 -6.20
CA THR A 69 -4.12 5.80 -6.21
C THR A 69 -5.43 5.02 -6.29
N ALA A 70 -6.58 5.67 -6.11
CA ALA A 70 -7.88 5.02 -6.04
C ALA A 70 -8.71 5.23 -7.32
N SER A 71 -9.54 4.23 -7.64
CA SER A 71 -10.52 4.33 -8.73
C SER A 71 -11.64 5.32 -8.39
N GLU A 72 -12.36 5.78 -9.42
CA GLU A 72 -13.46 6.73 -9.25
C GLU A 72 -14.59 6.18 -8.37
N ASN A 73 -14.84 4.89 -8.45
CA ASN A 73 -15.87 4.15 -7.74
C ASN A 73 -15.31 3.26 -6.61
N THR A 74 -14.12 3.59 -6.09
CA THR A 74 -13.46 2.79 -5.04
C THR A 74 -14.35 2.64 -3.80
N VAL A 75 -14.21 1.54 -3.07
CA VAL A 75 -14.92 1.31 -1.80
C VAL A 75 -13.93 0.94 -0.71
N TRP A 76 -13.80 1.79 0.29
CA TRP A 76 -12.90 1.62 1.43
C TRP A 76 -13.73 1.32 2.67
N ASN A 77 -13.44 0.23 3.35
CA ASN A 77 -14.22 -0.22 4.50
C ASN A 77 -13.31 -0.46 5.71
N TYR A 78 -13.53 0.32 6.77
CA TYR A 78 -12.93 0.06 8.07
C TYR A 78 -13.92 -0.76 8.89
N ASN A 79 -13.58 -2.03 9.18
CA ASN A 79 -14.44 -2.98 9.91
C ASN A 79 -14.47 -2.71 11.42
N GLY A 80 -14.80 -1.47 11.81
CA GLY A 80 -14.92 -1.01 13.18
C GLY A 80 -16.36 -0.88 13.65
N VAL A 81 -16.49 -0.35 14.86
CA VAL A 81 -17.77 -0.03 15.49
C VAL A 81 -17.68 1.34 16.17
N PRO A 82 -18.80 2.05 16.37
CA PRO A 82 -18.82 3.20 17.26
C PRO A 82 -18.26 2.84 18.65
N PRO A 83 -17.54 3.76 19.33
CA PRO A 83 -17.34 5.17 18.99
C PRO A 83 -16.09 5.49 18.14
N ILE A 84 -15.49 4.54 17.42
CA ILE A 84 -14.30 4.79 16.58
C ILE A 84 -14.68 5.77 15.44
N PRO A 85 -14.09 6.99 15.33
CA PRO A 85 -14.61 8.01 14.41
C PRO A 85 -14.47 7.68 12.92
N TYR A 86 -13.48 6.87 12.57
CA TYR A 86 -13.16 6.47 11.19
C TYR A 86 -13.72 5.08 10.83
N ASN A 87 -14.72 4.59 11.57
CA ASN A 87 -15.40 3.34 11.24
C ASN A 87 -16.37 3.49 10.06
N GLY A 88 -16.58 2.40 9.31
CA GLY A 88 -17.61 2.32 8.28
C GLY A 88 -17.05 2.29 6.86
N THR A 89 -17.94 2.62 5.91
CA THR A 89 -17.68 2.51 4.47
C THR A 89 -17.59 3.88 3.82
N TYR A 90 -16.58 4.05 2.98
CA TYR A 90 -16.24 5.27 2.26
C TYR A 90 -16.19 4.97 0.75
N THR A 91 -16.89 5.78 -0.05
CA THR A 91 -17.05 5.50 -1.49
C THR A 91 -16.51 6.64 -2.35
N GLY A 92 -15.82 6.27 -3.42
CA GLY A 92 -15.21 7.19 -4.38
C GLY A 92 -14.02 7.97 -3.82
N LYS A 93 -13.46 8.86 -4.65
CA LYS A 93 -12.28 9.65 -4.26
C LYS A 93 -12.53 10.57 -3.07
N GLU A 94 -13.74 11.14 -2.96
CA GLU A 94 -14.12 11.95 -1.80
C GLU A 94 -14.21 11.09 -0.54
N GLY A 95 -14.75 9.88 -0.62
CA GLY A 95 -14.73 8.93 0.49
C GLY A 95 -13.32 8.60 0.99
N VAL A 96 -12.34 8.46 0.09
CA VAL A 96 -10.93 8.28 0.47
C VAL A 96 -10.41 9.50 1.26
N ALA A 97 -10.76 10.72 0.84
CA ALA A 97 -10.39 11.93 1.57
C ALA A 97 -11.06 11.99 2.95
N ASP A 98 -12.34 11.64 3.05
CA ASP A 98 -13.09 11.59 4.31
C ASP A 98 -12.48 10.58 5.29
N PHE A 99 -12.16 9.37 4.82
CA PHE A 99 -11.50 8.34 5.64
C PHE A 99 -10.20 8.87 6.27
N VAL A 100 -9.34 9.46 5.44
CA VAL A 100 -8.03 10.00 5.86
C VAL A 100 -8.20 11.19 6.81
N SER A 101 -9.14 12.08 6.50
CA SER A 101 -9.47 13.23 7.35
C SER A 101 -9.99 12.79 8.72
N ASN A 102 -10.84 11.76 8.77
CA ASN A 102 -11.35 11.21 10.04
C ASN A 102 -10.24 10.61 10.89
N ILE A 103 -9.26 9.94 10.29
CA ILE A 103 -8.07 9.44 11.02
C ILE A 103 -7.28 10.62 11.58
N PHE A 104 -6.81 11.55 10.72
CA PHE A 104 -5.92 12.62 11.15
C PHE A 104 -6.57 13.65 12.08
N SER A 105 -7.90 13.80 12.04
CA SER A 105 -8.63 14.62 13.00
C SER A 105 -8.84 13.94 14.35
N SER A 106 -8.80 12.61 14.41
CA SER A 106 -9.10 11.82 15.62
C SER A 106 -7.88 11.36 16.39
N VAL A 107 -6.76 11.10 15.70
CA VAL A 107 -5.54 10.56 16.31
C VAL A 107 -4.29 11.28 15.82
N ASP A 108 -3.25 11.29 16.66
CA ASP A 108 -1.87 11.53 16.24
C ASP A 108 -1.21 10.17 15.98
N VAL A 109 -0.75 9.93 14.75
CA VAL A 109 -0.05 8.69 14.40
C VAL A 109 1.38 8.76 14.97
N VAL A 110 1.64 7.98 16.03
CA VAL A 110 2.95 7.93 16.70
C VAL A 110 3.89 6.99 15.95
N SER A 111 3.38 5.85 15.50
CA SER A 111 4.10 4.87 14.71
C SER A 111 3.12 4.15 13.79
N PHE A 112 3.50 3.97 12.53
CA PHE A 112 2.77 3.16 11.56
C PHE A 112 3.78 2.33 10.77
N LYS A 113 3.68 1.00 10.86
CA LYS A 113 4.67 0.10 10.26
C LYS A 113 3.98 -0.95 9.41
N VAL A 114 4.47 -1.08 8.19
CA VAL A 114 4.17 -2.20 7.30
C VAL A 114 5.16 -3.31 7.60
N ASN A 115 4.66 -4.44 8.11
CA ASN A 115 5.48 -5.60 8.48
C ASN A 115 5.65 -6.57 7.31
N LYS A 116 4.57 -6.78 6.54
CA LYS A 116 4.57 -7.72 5.43
C LYS A 116 3.57 -7.28 4.37
N ILE A 117 3.97 -7.41 3.11
CA ILE A 117 3.09 -7.28 1.94
C ILE A 117 3.07 -8.63 1.24
N ILE A 118 1.88 -9.11 0.91
CA ILE A 118 1.63 -10.36 0.23
C ILE A 118 0.80 -10.03 -1.00
N ALA A 119 1.33 -10.27 -2.19
CA ALA A 119 0.48 -10.36 -3.38
C ALA A 119 -0.26 -11.69 -3.33
N GLY A 120 -1.59 -11.63 -3.43
CA GLY A 120 -2.45 -12.78 -3.65
C GLY A 120 -2.77 -12.92 -5.15
N ASP A 121 -3.52 -13.97 -5.50
CA ASP A 121 -3.83 -14.24 -6.90
C ASP A 121 -4.55 -13.06 -7.59
N HIS A 122 -4.14 -12.77 -8.82
CA HIS A 122 -4.70 -11.74 -9.71
C HIS A 122 -4.52 -10.29 -9.23
N ASN A 123 -5.45 -9.79 -8.42
CA ASN A 123 -5.62 -8.36 -8.14
C ASN A 123 -5.61 -8.03 -6.64
N THR A 124 -5.29 -9.00 -5.79
CA THR A 124 -5.36 -8.83 -4.33
C THR A 124 -3.99 -8.55 -3.73
N VAL A 125 -3.89 -7.55 -2.85
CA VAL A 125 -2.70 -7.29 -2.02
C VAL A 125 -3.09 -7.25 -0.56
N VAL A 126 -2.50 -8.13 0.25
CA VAL A 126 -2.71 -8.20 1.69
C VAL A 126 -1.51 -7.60 2.41
N VAL A 127 -1.79 -6.65 3.30
CA VAL A 127 -0.76 -5.93 4.05
C VAL A 127 -0.99 -6.16 5.53
N LEU A 128 0.05 -6.61 6.22
CA LEU A 128 0.07 -6.78 7.67
C LEU A 128 0.96 -5.72 8.28
N GLY A 129 0.51 -5.14 9.39
CA GLY A 129 1.29 -4.12 10.07
C GLY A 129 0.94 -3.97 11.54
N GLU A 130 1.60 -2.99 12.14
CA GLU A 130 1.36 -2.55 13.52
C GLU A 130 1.37 -1.03 13.60
N GLU A 131 0.65 -0.50 14.57
CA GLU A 131 0.58 0.93 14.79
C GLU A 131 0.50 1.31 16.27
N ILE A 132 0.90 2.54 16.54
CA ILE A 132 0.68 3.24 17.79
C ILE A 132 0.03 4.58 17.43
N GLN A 133 -1.16 4.81 17.95
CA GLN A 133 -1.93 6.03 17.74
C GLN A 133 -2.23 6.68 19.09
N LYS A 134 -2.07 8.00 19.19
CA LYS A 134 -2.51 8.78 20.35
C LYS A 134 -3.87 9.40 20.04
N ILE A 135 -4.89 9.02 20.78
CA ILE A 135 -6.25 9.55 20.61
C ILE A 135 -6.26 11.01 21.05
N LYS A 136 -6.73 11.91 20.18
CA LYS A 136 -6.69 13.36 20.44
C LYS A 136 -7.63 13.81 21.54
N SER A 137 -8.81 13.19 21.64
CA SER A 137 -9.84 13.59 22.62
C SER A 137 -9.44 13.34 24.07
N ASN A 138 -8.64 12.29 24.34
CA ASN A 138 -8.33 11.86 25.70
C ASN A 138 -6.83 11.58 25.96
N GLY A 139 -5.98 11.66 24.94
CA GLY A 139 -4.54 11.46 25.04
C GLY A 139 -4.07 10.01 25.22
N LYS A 140 -4.97 9.01 25.23
CA LYS A 140 -4.62 7.59 25.39
C LYS A 140 -3.88 7.04 24.17
N LEU A 141 -3.06 6.03 24.39
CA LEU A 141 -2.37 5.31 23.33
C LEU A 141 -3.14 4.04 22.96
N LEU A 142 -3.52 3.92 21.69
CA LEU A 142 -3.96 2.70 21.04
C LEU A 142 -2.75 2.04 20.38
N THR A 143 -2.46 0.81 20.77
CA THR A 143 -1.42 -0.03 20.12
C THR A 143 -2.09 -1.29 19.59
N GLN A 144 -1.95 -1.55 18.30
CA GLN A 144 -2.61 -2.70 17.69
C GLN A 144 -1.88 -3.20 16.43
N SER A 145 -2.12 -4.46 16.10
CA SER A 145 -1.85 -5.01 14.78
C SER A 145 -3.07 -4.83 13.88
N TRP A 146 -2.82 -4.68 12.59
CA TRP A 146 -3.86 -4.53 11.57
C TRP A 146 -3.53 -5.33 10.32
N VAL A 147 -4.58 -5.61 9.56
CA VAL A 147 -4.52 -6.17 8.21
C VAL A 147 -5.35 -5.30 7.29
N GLN A 148 -4.76 -4.87 6.18
CA GLN A 148 -5.46 -4.19 5.10
C GLN A 148 -5.42 -5.07 3.85
N VAL A 149 -6.60 -5.33 3.27
CA VAL A 149 -6.76 -6.10 2.04
C VAL A 149 -7.16 -5.14 0.93
N TYR A 150 -6.36 -5.08 -0.12
CA TYR A 150 -6.58 -4.23 -1.28
C TYR A 150 -6.98 -5.06 -2.49
N THR A 151 -7.94 -4.56 -3.25
CA THR A 151 -8.19 -4.99 -4.63
C THR A 151 -7.69 -3.90 -5.57
N VAL A 152 -6.83 -4.27 -6.52
CA VAL A 152 -6.17 -3.35 -7.46
C VAL A 152 -6.49 -3.75 -8.90
N GLU A 153 -7.19 -2.89 -9.62
CA GLU A 153 -7.58 -3.12 -11.01
C GLU A 153 -7.16 -1.93 -11.86
N ASN A 154 -6.62 -2.20 -13.05
CA ASN A 154 -6.17 -1.16 -13.98
C ASN A 154 -5.20 -0.14 -13.34
N GLY A 155 -4.35 -0.62 -12.41
CA GLY A 155 -3.39 0.22 -11.68
C GLY A 155 -3.99 1.13 -10.61
N LEU A 156 -5.25 0.89 -10.21
CA LEU A 156 -5.96 1.70 -9.21
C LEU A 156 -6.59 0.80 -8.15
N ILE A 157 -6.65 1.29 -6.91
CA ILE A 157 -7.33 0.63 -5.80
C ILE A 157 -8.84 0.76 -5.99
N THR A 158 -9.53 -0.36 -6.20
CA THR A 158 -11.00 -0.42 -6.31
C THR A 158 -11.66 -0.80 -4.99
N ARG A 159 -10.94 -1.49 -4.10
CA ARG A 159 -11.42 -1.83 -2.76
C ARG A 159 -10.30 -1.82 -1.74
N MET A 160 -10.61 -1.39 -0.52
CA MET A 160 -9.78 -1.58 0.67
C MET A 160 -10.64 -2.09 1.82
N GLU A 161 -10.19 -3.12 2.52
CA GLU A 161 -10.79 -3.59 3.76
C GLU A 161 -9.78 -3.61 4.89
N GLU A 162 -10.08 -2.89 5.97
CA GLU A 162 -9.22 -2.84 7.16
C GLU A 162 -9.82 -3.67 8.30
N TYR A 163 -8.96 -4.50 8.90
CA TYR A 163 -9.23 -5.31 10.07
C TYR A 163 -8.20 -4.99 11.15
N ALA A 164 -8.67 -4.64 12.34
CA ALA A 164 -7.84 -4.31 13.48
C ALA A 164 -8.53 -4.78 14.78
N ASN A 165 -7.90 -4.53 15.93
CA ASN A 165 -8.50 -4.87 17.22
C ASN A 165 -9.53 -3.80 17.65
N THR A 166 -10.68 -3.82 16.99
CA THR A 166 -11.71 -2.77 17.14
C THR A 166 -12.41 -2.81 18.49
N ALA A 167 -12.41 -3.95 19.20
CA ALA A 167 -12.88 -4.02 20.57
C ALA A 167 -12.02 -3.16 21.52
N VAL A 168 -10.69 -3.22 21.37
CA VAL A 168 -9.75 -2.40 22.16
C VAL A 168 -9.86 -0.93 21.75
N ALA A 169 -9.88 -0.64 20.45
CA ALA A 169 -10.02 0.74 19.97
C ALA A 169 -11.32 1.38 20.47
N ALA A 170 -12.46 0.69 20.34
CA ALA A 170 -13.75 1.19 20.79
C ALA A 170 -13.76 1.50 22.30
N GLU A 171 -13.14 0.65 23.12
CA GLU A 171 -13.04 0.89 24.56
C GLU A 171 -12.20 2.13 24.90
N LEU A 172 -11.10 2.35 24.17
CA LEU A 172 -10.25 3.53 24.36
C LEU A 172 -10.93 4.83 23.93
N PHE A 173 -11.81 4.80 22.92
CA PHE A 173 -12.53 5.99 22.42
C PHE A 173 -13.74 6.41 23.27
N LYS A 174 -14.29 5.55 24.15
CA LYS A 174 -15.47 5.87 24.98
C LYS A 174 -15.27 6.96 26.03
N ASN A 175 -14.01 7.26 26.38
CA ASN A 175 -13.65 7.93 27.63
C ASN A 175 -12.59 9.01 27.42
#